data_AF-B9TIS0-F1
#
_entry.id   AF-B9TIS0-F1
#
_cell.length_a   1.000
_cell.length_b   1.000
_cell.length_c   1.000
_cell.angle_alpha   90.00
_cell.angle_beta   90.00
_cell.angle_gamma   90.00
#
_symmetry.space_group_name_H-M   'P 1'
#
loop_
_entity.id
_entity.type
_entity.pdbx_description
1 polymer ?
#
loop_
_entity_poly.entity_id
_entity_poly.type
_entity_poly.pdbx_seq_one_letter_code
_entity_poly.pdbx_strand_id
1 'polypeptide(L)'
;MLTSYTTLYNGMIAPLVGYKFKLAAWYQGEANANQDAGNPGGPEEYRTLLPLLMRDWRQRFGQPALPFLVVQLTSYGSTMTAPGDSSWAELRAAQADTVAHDPHAGLAVTLDVGDRFDIHPTQKTVVGERLARAARAVAYGEKTVPGSPTAVAAARSGNDIVVTFKDTAGGLKTYSADRAIGFEVCADTACRYADARVAGDTVVLPGAATPGVTRVRYAWADAPFVNLFGGDGLPAAPFRLDVR
;
A
#
# COMPACT_ATOMS: atom_id res chain seq x y z
N MET A 1 16.51 7.75 32.73
CA MET A 1 15.89 8.75 31.81
C MET A 1 14.47 8.29 31.54
N LEU A 2 13.48 9.14 31.83
CA LEU A 2 12.11 8.90 31.36
C LEU A 2 12.07 9.27 29.87
N THR A 3 12.09 8.29 28.98
CA THR A 3 11.77 8.49 27.57
C THR A 3 10.27 8.77 27.47
N SER A 4 9.88 10.01 27.22
CA SER A 4 8.48 10.32 26.91
C SER A 4 8.17 9.80 25.50
N TYR A 5 7.30 8.79 25.42
CA TYR A 5 6.79 8.21 24.17
C TYR A 5 6.08 9.24 23.26
N THR A 6 5.82 10.45 23.75
CA THR A 6 5.10 11.51 23.03
C THR A 6 5.97 12.74 22.74
N THR A 7 7.30 12.66 22.89
CA THR A 7 8.20 13.82 22.73
C THR A 7 8.05 14.48 21.36
N LEU A 8 8.04 13.69 20.28
CA LEU A 8 7.87 14.21 18.92
C LEU A 8 6.51 14.89 18.73
N TYR A 9 5.44 14.26 19.20
CA TYR A 9 4.09 14.83 19.14
C TYR A 9 4.04 16.18 19.90
N ASN A 10 4.55 16.23 21.12
CA ASN A 10 4.53 17.45 21.95
C ASN A 10 5.42 18.56 21.39
N GLY A 11 6.52 18.23 20.72
CA GLY A 11 7.43 19.21 20.12
C GLY A 11 7.00 19.71 18.75
N MET A 12 6.38 18.87 17.92
CA MET A 12 6.13 19.17 16.51
C MET A 12 4.66 19.38 16.15
N ILE A 13 3.73 18.72 16.86
CA ILE A 13 2.31 18.69 16.49
C ILE A 13 1.45 19.49 17.48
N ALA A 14 1.64 19.26 18.78
CA ALA A 14 0.86 19.95 19.82
C ALA A 14 0.91 21.49 19.73
N PRO A 15 2.04 22.14 19.38
CA PRO A 15 2.09 23.61 19.23
C PRO A 15 1.27 24.14 18.05
N LEU A 16 0.86 23.28 17.12
CA LEU A 16 0.08 23.64 15.94
C LEU A 16 -1.44 23.60 16.20
N VAL A 17 -1.87 23.16 17.39
CA VAL A 17 -3.30 23.14 17.75
C VAL A 17 -3.85 24.58 17.73
N GLY A 18 -4.99 24.76 17.06
CA GLY A 18 -5.61 26.06 16.80
C GLY A 18 -5.43 26.57 15.38
N TYR A 19 -4.49 26.02 14.61
CA TYR A 19 -4.39 26.24 13.17
C TYR A 19 -5.31 25.30 12.39
N LYS A 20 -5.61 25.68 11.15
CA LYS A 20 -6.29 24.82 10.18
C LYS A 20 -5.34 24.43 9.06
N PHE A 21 -5.41 23.17 8.65
CA PHE A 21 -4.59 22.59 7.61
C PHE A 21 -5.44 22.16 6.42
N LYS A 22 -4.91 22.32 5.20
CA LYS A 22 -5.59 21.83 4.00
C LYS A 22 -5.53 20.30 3.89
N LEU A 23 -4.43 19.71 4.35
CA LEU A 23 -4.15 18.27 4.36
C LEU A 23 -2.96 17.97 5.28
N ALA A 24 -2.78 16.70 5.63
CA ALA A 24 -1.57 16.14 6.22
C ALA A 24 -0.93 15.12 5.25
N ALA A 25 0.39 15.14 5.11
CA ALA A 25 1.15 14.11 4.41
C ALA A 25 1.96 13.30 5.43
N TRP A 26 1.76 11.98 5.47
CA TRP A 26 2.37 11.07 6.43
C TRP A 26 3.23 10.04 5.69
N TYR A 27 4.55 10.11 5.90
CA TYR A 27 5.49 9.12 5.42
C TYR A 27 6.30 8.59 6.60
N GLN A 28 5.82 7.50 7.17
CA GLN A 28 6.47 6.78 8.25
C GLN A 28 5.94 5.34 8.26
N GLY A 29 6.74 4.45 8.83
CA GLY A 29 6.34 3.10 9.22
C GLY A 29 7.52 2.14 9.32
N GLU A 30 8.70 2.55 8.82
CA GLU A 30 9.93 1.77 8.74
C GLU A 30 10.31 1.14 10.10
N ALA A 31 10.27 1.95 11.16
CA ALA A 31 10.55 1.49 12.52
C ALA A 31 9.45 0.60 13.12
N ASN A 32 8.27 0.55 12.49
CA ASN A 32 7.15 -0.31 12.89
C ASN A 32 7.10 -1.62 12.10
N ALA A 33 7.90 -1.75 11.03
CA ALA A 33 7.86 -2.91 10.14
C ALA A 33 8.37 -4.20 10.81
N ASN A 34 9.26 -4.09 11.79
CA ASN A 34 9.82 -5.25 12.49
C ASN A 34 9.21 -5.39 13.88
N GLN A 35 8.99 -6.64 14.29
CA GLN A 35 8.68 -6.95 15.67
C GLN A 35 9.99 -7.17 16.42
N ASP A 36 10.30 -6.29 17.37
CA ASP A 36 11.50 -6.39 18.20
C ASP A 36 11.23 -5.92 19.64
N ALA A 37 12.26 -5.90 20.49
CA ALA A 37 12.11 -5.50 21.90
C ALA A 37 11.62 -4.05 22.08
N GLY A 38 11.85 -3.17 21.09
CA GLY A 38 11.38 -1.79 21.07
C GLY A 38 10.02 -1.61 20.39
N ASN A 39 9.59 -2.58 19.58
CA ASN A 39 8.30 -2.59 18.89
C ASN A 39 7.66 -4.00 18.93
N PRO A 40 7.17 -4.45 20.10
CA PRO A 40 6.63 -5.80 20.25
C PRO A 40 5.33 -6.01 19.47
N GLY A 41 4.66 -4.95 19.04
CA GLY A 41 3.43 -5.01 18.25
C GLY A 41 3.63 -5.11 16.73
N GLY A 42 4.82 -4.75 16.22
CA GLY A 42 5.16 -4.92 14.81
C GLY A 42 4.18 -4.22 13.85
N PRO A 43 3.97 -4.77 12.64
CA PRO A 43 3.02 -4.21 11.67
C PRO A 43 1.56 -4.30 12.14
N GLU A 44 1.21 -5.27 12.98
CA GLU A 44 -0.16 -5.43 13.50
C GLU A 44 -0.56 -4.29 14.44
N GLU A 45 0.35 -3.82 15.29
CA GLU A 45 0.10 -2.63 16.10
C GLU A 45 -0.05 -1.38 15.21
N TYR A 46 0.70 -1.28 14.12
CA TYR A 46 0.56 -0.16 13.17
C TYR A 46 -0.83 -0.08 12.53
N ARG A 47 -1.51 -1.22 12.29
CA ARG A 47 -2.92 -1.27 11.86
C ARG A 47 -3.87 -0.57 12.82
N THR A 48 -3.50 -0.50 14.10
CA THR A 48 -4.26 0.21 15.13
C THR A 48 -3.78 1.66 15.26
N LEU A 49 -2.47 1.90 15.25
CA LEU A 49 -1.91 3.23 15.52
C LEU A 49 -2.17 4.25 14.41
N LEU A 50 -2.08 3.88 13.13
CA LEU A 50 -2.24 4.84 12.04
C LEU A 50 -3.68 5.43 11.98
N PRO A 51 -4.77 4.64 12.06
CA PRO A 51 -6.12 5.20 12.15
C PRO A 51 -6.32 6.07 13.41
N LEU A 52 -5.71 5.69 14.53
CA LEU A 52 -5.78 6.47 15.77
C LEU A 52 -5.08 7.82 15.65
N LEU A 53 -3.91 7.87 15.01
CA LEU A 53 -3.19 9.11 14.71
C LEU A 53 -4.05 10.04 13.85
N MET A 54 -4.61 9.53 12.75
CA MET A 54 -5.45 10.31 11.84
C MET A 54 -6.68 10.88 12.55
N ARG A 55 -7.35 10.05 13.37
CA ARG A 55 -8.49 10.47 14.18
C ARG A 55 -8.11 11.52 15.23
N ASP A 56 -7.01 11.31 15.95
CA ASP A 56 -6.53 12.22 16.99
C ASP A 56 -6.22 13.61 16.41
N TRP A 57 -5.52 13.68 15.27
CA TRP A 57 -5.23 14.96 14.61
C TRP A 57 -6.49 15.68 14.14
N ARG A 58 -7.44 14.94 13.54
CA ARG A 58 -8.76 15.49 13.15
C ARG A 58 -9.51 16.09 14.34
N GLN A 59 -9.49 15.40 15.48
CA GLN A 59 -10.11 15.88 16.71
C GLN A 59 -9.40 17.14 17.24
N ARG A 60 -8.08 17.11 17.35
CA ARG A 60 -7.29 18.21 17.92
C ARG A 60 -7.31 19.47 17.09
N PHE A 61 -7.30 19.35 15.76
CA PHE A 61 -7.41 20.50 14.86
C PHE A 61 -8.86 20.93 14.60
N GLY A 62 -9.86 20.22 15.15
CA GLY A 62 -11.27 20.51 14.92
C GLY A 62 -11.67 20.37 13.44
N GLN A 63 -11.05 19.43 12.73
CA GLN A 63 -11.25 19.18 11.30
C GLN A 63 -11.62 17.71 11.07
N PRO A 64 -12.90 17.31 11.24
CA PRO A 64 -13.30 15.91 11.13
C PRO A 64 -13.05 15.29 9.74
N ALA A 65 -12.99 16.11 8.70
CA ALA A 65 -12.69 15.72 7.33
C ALA A 65 -11.29 16.15 6.85
N LEU A 66 -10.32 16.37 7.76
CA LEU A 66 -8.94 16.71 7.37
C LEU A 66 -8.39 15.62 6.43
N PRO A 67 -8.00 15.97 5.19
CA PRO A 67 -7.40 15.03 4.26
C PRO A 67 -6.07 14.49 4.77
N PHE A 68 -5.88 13.17 4.66
CA PHE A 68 -4.63 12.49 5.02
C PHE A 68 -4.05 11.74 3.83
N LEU A 69 -2.82 12.04 3.48
CA LEU A 69 -2.11 11.38 2.38
C LEU A 69 -1.00 10.53 2.97
N VAL A 70 -1.14 9.22 2.86
CA VAL A 70 -0.18 8.25 3.39
C VAL A 70 0.74 7.80 2.26
N VAL A 71 2.05 7.86 2.50
CA VAL A 71 3.03 7.25 1.61
C VAL A 71 3.20 5.78 2.02
N GLN A 72 2.84 4.87 1.13
CA GLN A 72 3.12 3.44 1.34
C GLN A 72 4.63 3.22 1.26
N LEU A 73 5.20 2.43 2.16
CA LEU A 73 6.65 2.19 2.16
C LEU A 73 7.13 1.62 0.82
N THR A 74 8.34 2.04 0.45
CA THR A 74 9.05 1.52 -0.72
C THR A 74 9.62 0.12 -0.45
N SER A 75 10.13 -0.55 -1.48
CA SER A 75 10.97 -1.75 -1.38
C SER A 75 12.21 -1.48 -0.52
N TYR A 76 12.40 -2.26 0.55
CA TYR A 76 13.62 -2.25 1.36
C TYR A 76 13.83 -3.63 1.97
N GLY A 77 15.04 -4.17 1.83
CA GLY A 77 15.42 -5.48 2.36
C GLY A 77 15.61 -6.55 1.29
N SER A 78 15.24 -7.78 1.64
CA SER A 78 15.55 -8.95 0.84
C SER A 78 14.55 -9.18 -0.29
N THR A 79 15.06 -9.55 -1.46
CA THR A 79 14.24 -10.12 -2.52
C THR A 79 13.91 -11.57 -2.18
N MET A 80 12.71 -12.03 -2.50
CA MET A 80 12.31 -13.42 -2.26
C MET A 80 12.26 -14.21 -3.57
N THR A 81 12.85 -15.41 -3.58
CA THR A 81 12.82 -16.34 -4.72
C THR A 81 11.64 -17.32 -4.66
N ALA A 82 10.95 -17.39 -3.52
CA ALA A 82 9.73 -18.15 -3.30
C ALA A 82 8.78 -17.34 -2.39
N PRO A 83 7.46 -17.58 -2.43
CA PRO A 83 6.52 -16.91 -1.53
C PRO A 83 6.84 -17.20 -0.07
N GLY A 84 6.60 -16.22 0.79
CA GLY A 84 6.72 -16.38 2.23
C GLY A 84 6.08 -15.21 2.98
N ASP A 85 6.41 -15.12 4.25
CA ASP A 85 5.97 -14.02 5.11
C ASP A 85 6.91 -12.83 4.99
N SER A 86 6.34 -11.63 5.11
CA SER A 86 7.08 -10.37 5.06
C SER A 86 6.38 -9.35 5.95
N SER A 87 7.04 -8.98 7.04
CA SER A 87 6.53 -7.96 7.96
C SER A 87 6.48 -6.58 7.29
N TRP A 88 7.38 -6.33 6.33
CA TRP A 88 7.35 -5.14 5.50
C TRP A 88 6.12 -5.09 4.57
N ALA A 89 5.74 -6.24 3.97
CA ALA A 89 4.50 -6.35 3.20
C ALA A 89 3.26 -6.18 4.09
N GLU A 90 3.25 -6.75 5.30
CA GLU A 90 2.16 -6.56 6.27
C GLU A 90 2.01 -5.07 6.67
N LEU A 91 3.10 -4.35 6.88
CA LEU A 91 3.05 -2.92 7.15
C LEU A 91 2.52 -2.12 5.95
N ARG A 92 2.95 -2.44 4.73
CA ARG A 92 2.41 -1.82 3.50
C ARG A 92 0.91 -2.08 3.37
N ALA A 93 0.44 -3.27 3.75
CA ALA A 93 -0.97 -3.60 3.81
C ALA A 93 -1.69 -2.79 4.89
N ALA A 94 -1.11 -2.62 6.09
CA ALA A 94 -1.68 -1.77 7.14
C ALA A 94 -1.89 -0.31 6.69
N GLN A 95 -0.94 0.26 5.95
CA GLN A 95 -1.04 1.59 5.34
C GLN A 95 -2.18 1.64 4.31
N ALA A 96 -2.25 0.65 3.42
CA ALA A 96 -3.29 0.58 2.39
C ALA A 96 -4.69 0.40 2.98
N ASP A 97 -4.84 -0.51 3.95
CA ASP A 97 -6.10 -0.81 4.62
C ASP A 97 -6.62 0.41 5.38
N THR A 98 -5.74 1.16 6.05
CA THR A 98 -6.13 2.40 6.74
C THR A 98 -6.70 3.42 5.76
N VAL A 99 -6.05 3.62 4.62
CA VAL A 99 -6.54 4.55 3.58
C VAL A 99 -7.84 4.05 2.96
N ALA A 100 -7.97 2.74 2.70
CA ALA A 100 -9.16 2.17 2.07
C ALA A 100 -10.43 2.33 2.92
N HIS A 101 -10.29 2.41 4.24
CA HIS A 101 -11.40 2.59 5.19
C HIS A 101 -11.67 4.06 5.56
N ASP A 102 -11.01 5.01 4.91
CA ASP A 102 -11.16 6.44 5.20
C ASP A 102 -11.48 7.25 3.92
N PRO A 103 -12.69 7.84 3.81
CA PRO A 103 -13.10 8.57 2.60
C PRO A 103 -12.34 9.89 2.39
N HIS A 104 -11.57 10.34 3.38
CA HIS A 104 -10.74 11.54 3.32
C HIS A 104 -9.25 11.20 3.31
N ALA A 105 -8.88 9.98 2.90
CA ALA A 105 -7.50 9.56 2.78
C ALA A 105 -7.08 9.20 1.35
N GLY A 106 -5.80 9.34 1.06
CA GLY A 106 -5.18 8.94 -0.20
C GLY A 106 -3.87 8.19 0.03
N LEU A 107 -3.55 7.24 -0.86
CA LEU A 107 -2.34 6.42 -0.78
C LEU A 107 -1.39 6.77 -1.93
N ALA A 108 -0.18 7.18 -1.61
CA ALA A 108 0.93 7.28 -2.56
C ALA A 108 1.76 6.00 -2.48
N VAL A 109 1.55 5.08 -3.43
CA VAL A 109 2.38 3.86 -3.57
C VAL A 109 3.77 4.26 -4.05
N THR A 110 4.83 3.66 -3.51
CA THR A 110 6.23 3.99 -3.86
C THR A 110 7.10 2.76 -4.17
N LEU A 111 6.48 1.62 -4.45
CA LEU A 111 7.17 0.34 -4.57
C LEU A 111 8.30 0.27 -5.61
N ASP A 112 8.18 1.08 -6.66
CA ASP A 112 9.06 1.15 -7.84
C ASP A 112 10.16 2.23 -7.73
N VAL A 113 10.25 2.96 -6.63
CA VAL A 113 11.26 4.04 -6.44
C VAL A 113 12.15 3.79 -5.23
N GLY A 114 13.41 4.21 -5.28
CA GLY A 114 14.39 3.94 -4.21
C GLY A 114 15.34 2.79 -4.55
N ASP A 115 16.02 2.29 -3.53
CA ASP A 115 16.97 1.18 -3.62
C ASP A 115 16.68 0.22 -2.48
N ARG A 116 16.56 -1.08 -2.76
CA ARG A 116 16.27 -2.09 -1.73
C ARG A 116 17.33 -2.17 -0.62
N PHE A 117 18.53 -1.63 -0.87
CA PHE A 117 19.62 -1.57 0.12
C PHE A 117 19.63 -0.28 0.95
N ASP A 118 18.81 0.72 0.59
CA ASP A 118 18.70 1.98 1.32
C ASP A 118 17.26 2.25 1.73
N ILE A 119 17.02 2.23 3.03
CA ILE A 119 15.71 2.50 3.61
C ILE A 119 15.23 3.93 3.32
N HIS A 120 16.12 4.83 2.88
CA HIS A 120 15.81 6.22 2.54
C HIS A 120 15.76 6.43 1.01
N PRO A 121 14.59 6.33 0.35
CA PRO A 121 14.54 6.45 -1.12
C PRO A 121 14.98 7.84 -1.59
N THR A 122 16.00 7.91 -2.44
CA THR A 122 16.56 9.18 -2.93
C THR A 122 15.61 9.93 -3.88
N GLN A 123 14.70 9.22 -4.53
CA GLN A 123 13.73 9.74 -5.50
C GLN A 123 12.54 10.47 -4.84
N LYS A 124 12.82 11.39 -3.90
CA LYS A 124 11.80 12.12 -3.11
C LYS A 124 10.89 13.00 -3.95
N THR A 125 11.37 13.52 -5.10
CA THR A 125 10.53 14.28 -6.03
C THR A 125 9.35 13.43 -6.54
N VAL A 126 9.61 12.17 -6.91
CA VAL A 126 8.55 11.25 -7.39
C VAL A 126 7.53 10.97 -6.29
N VAL A 127 8.00 10.80 -5.04
CA VAL A 127 7.10 10.64 -3.88
C VAL A 127 6.23 11.89 -3.70
N GLY A 128 6.81 13.08 -3.80
CA GLY A 128 6.08 14.36 -3.72
C GLY A 128 5.05 14.53 -4.83
N GLU A 129 5.37 14.14 -6.06
CA GLU A 129 4.44 14.19 -7.19
C GLU A 129 3.24 13.24 -7.00
N ARG A 130 3.48 12.04 -6.44
CA ARG A 130 2.41 11.09 -6.12
C ARG A 130 1.52 11.59 -4.98
N LEU A 131 2.09 12.24 -3.98
CA LEU A 131 1.33 12.94 -2.94
C LEU A 131 0.51 14.09 -3.54
N ALA A 132 1.08 14.88 -4.45
CA ALA A 132 0.36 15.97 -5.11
C ALA A 132 -0.83 15.45 -5.94
N ARG A 133 -0.65 14.33 -6.65
CA ARG A 133 -1.75 13.64 -7.35
C ARG A 133 -2.86 13.22 -6.39
N ALA A 134 -2.51 12.56 -5.28
CA ALA A 134 -3.49 12.15 -4.28
C ALA A 134 -4.20 13.37 -3.65
N ALA A 135 -3.47 14.47 -3.42
CA ALA A 135 -4.02 15.72 -2.93
C ALA A 135 -5.09 16.30 -3.86
N ARG A 136 -4.83 16.34 -5.18
CA ARG A 136 -5.78 16.86 -6.18
C ARG A 136 -7.14 16.16 -6.10
N ALA A 137 -7.12 14.84 -5.99
CA ALA A 137 -8.35 14.06 -5.85
C ALA A 137 -9.00 14.23 -4.46
N VAL A 138 -8.24 13.99 -3.38
CA VAL A 138 -8.80 13.86 -2.02
C VAL A 138 -9.04 15.20 -1.34
N ALA A 139 -8.11 16.16 -1.47
CA ALA A 139 -8.17 17.44 -0.78
C ALA A 139 -8.79 18.56 -1.65
N TYR A 140 -8.66 18.47 -2.97
CA TYR A 140 -9.18 19.48 -3.91
C TYR A 140 -10.42 19.03 -4.70
N GLY A 141 -10.81 17.75 -4.62
CA GLY A 141 -12.04 17.25 -5.23
C GLY A 141 -11.98 17.16 -6.75
N GLU A 142 -10.79 17.13 -7.33
CA GLU A 142 -10.63 16.99 -8.78
C GLU A 142 -11.02 15.58 -9.23
N LYS A 143 -11.72 15.50 -10.38
CA LYS A 143 -12.14 14.23 -10.99
C LYS A 143 -10.97 13.59 -11.76
N THR A 144 -9.96 13.13 -11.02
CA THR A 144 -8.76 12.47 -11.56
C THR A 144 -8.52 11.14 -10.86
N VAL A 145 -7.81 10.23 -11.51
CA VAL A 145 -7.36 8.97 -10.88
C VAL A 145 -6.43 9.31 -9.70
N PRO A 146 -6.80 8.97 -8.45
CA PRO A 146 -6.15 9.47 -7.25
C PRO A 146 -4.74 8.92 -7.03
N GLY A 147 -4.43 7.75 -7.59
CA GLY A 147 -3.16 7.07 -7.35
C GLY A 147 -3.03 5.79 -8.17
N SER A 148 -2.31 4.83 -7.60
CA SER A 148 -2.00 3.54 -8.23
C SER A 148 -3.22 2.65 -8.48
N PRO A 149 -3.17 1.79 -9.50
CA PRO A 149 -4.17 0.73 -9.68
C PRO A 149 -4.30 -0.10 -8.41
N THR A 150 -5.53 -0.27 -7.93
CA THR A 150 -5.82 -0.95 -6.67
C THR A 150 -6.74 -2.12 -6.92
N ALA A 151 -6.35 -3.32 -6.47
CA ALA A 151 -7.20 -4.50 -6.58
C ALA A 151 -8.41 -4.38 -5.66
N VAL A 152 -9.60 -4.71 -6.17
CA VAL A 152 -10.88 -4.58 -5.44
C VAL A 152 -11.63 -5.90 -5.30
N ALA A 153 -11.30 -6.90 -6.13
CA ALA A 153 -11.90 -8.22 -6.06
C ALA A 153 -10.97 -9.27 -6.65
N ALA A 154 -11.03 -10.49 -6.11
CA ALA A 154 -10.48 -11.70 -6.70
C ALA A 154 -11.60 -12.75 -6.75
N ALA A 155 -11.90 -13.28 -7.93
CA ALA A 155 -13.00 -14.22 -8.13
C ALA A 155 -12.62 -15.40 -9.03
N ARG A 156 -13.19 -16.56 -8.76
CA ARG A 156 -13.04 -17.76 -9.61
C ARG A 156 -13.79 -17.56 -10.93
N SER A 157 -13.17 -17.95 -12.03
CA SER A 157 -13.78 -18.01 -13.36
C SER A 157 -13.34 -19.30 -14.04
N GLY A 158 -14.18 -20.34 -13.94
CA GLY A 158 -13.79 -21.69 -14.35
C GLY A 158 -12.56 -22.17 -13.56
N ASN A 159 -11.47 -22.46 -14.27
CA ASN A 159 -10.20 -22.88 -13.67
C ASN A 159 -9.26 -21.71 -13.32
N ASP A 160 -9.67 -20.47 -13.62
CA ASP A 160 -8.84 -19.28 -13.47
C ASP A 160 -9.28 -18.46 -12.24
N ILE A 161 -8.39 -17.59 -11.78
CA ILE A 161 -8.76 -16.51 -10.84
C ILE A 161 -8.62 -15.19 -11.57
N VAL A 162 -9.64 -14.33 -11.49
CA VAL A 162 -9.65 -12.99 -12.09
C VAL A 162 -9.57 -11.96 -10.97
N VAL A 163 -8.52 -11.14 -11.00
CA VAL A 163 -8.35 -10.00 -10.10
C VAL A 163 -8.80 -8.74 -10.82
N THR A 164 -9.74 -8.01 -10.26
CA THR A 164 -10.25 -6.75 -10.80
C THR A 164 -9.57 -5.58 -10.12
N PHE A 165 -9.15 -4.58 -10.90
CA PHE A 165 -8.54 -3.35 -10.41
C PHE A 165 -9.43 -2.14 -10.70
N LYS A 166 -9.36 -1.15 -9.80
CA LYS A 166 -9.80 0.22 -10.06
C LYS A 166 -8.59 1.13 -10.24
N ASP A 167 -8.84 2.39 -10.60
CA ASP A 167 -7.79 3.43 -10.68
C ASP A 167 -6.67 3.07 -11.68
N THR A 168 -7.03 2.36 -12.75
CA THR A 168 -6.10 1.84 -13.77
C THR A 168 -5.65 2.88 -14.78
N ALA A 169 -6.29 4.05 -14.82
CA ALA A 169 -6.05 5.10 -15.81
C ALA A 169 -6.17 4.61 -17.27
N GLY A 170 -7.23 3.86 -17.57
CA GLY A 170 -7.54 3.39 -18.92
C GLY A 170 -7.01 1.99 -19.25
N GLY A 171 -6.61 1.22 -18.24
CA GLY A 171 -6.17 -0.16 -18.38
C GLY A 171 -4.85 -0.44 -17.68
N LEU A 172 -4.61 -1.71 -17.37
CA LEU A 172 -3.33 -2.19 -16.87
C LEU A 172 -2.37 -2.46 -18.03
N LYS A 173 -1.07 -2.45 -17.73
CA LYS A 173 0.00 -2.86 -18.65
C LYS A 173 1.15 -3.50 -17.90
N THR A 174 1.92 -4.30 -18.61
CA THR A 174 3.17 -4.89 -18.13
C THR A 174 4.38 -4.23 -18.79
N TYR A 175 5.48 -4.08 -18.06
CA TYR A 175 6.77 -3.73 -18.64
C TYR A 175 7.67 -4.95 -18.77
N SER A 176 8.49 -4.95 -19.83
CA SER A 176 9.55 -5.95 -20.10
C SER A 176 9.10 -7.39 -20.35
N ALA A 177 7.82 -7.74 -20.19
CA ALA A 177 7.24 -9.05 -20.48
C ALA A 177 5.73 -8.94 -20.76
N ASP A 178 5.14 -9.98 -21.38
CA ASP A 178 3.70 -10.14 -21.60
C ASP A 178 2.96 -10.73 -20.38
N ARG A 179 3.72 -11.20 -19.37
CA ARG A 179 3.22 -11.70 -18.09
C ARG A 179 3.45 -10.69 -16.98
N ALA A 180 2.46 -10.57 -16.09
CA ALA A 180 2.62 -9.85 -14.84
C ALA A 180 3.31 -10.77 -13.82
N ILE A 181 4.31 -10.26 -13.10
CA ILE A 181 5.04 -11.02 -12.06
C ILE A 181 4.61 -10.60 -10.65
N GLY A 182 4.92 -11.42 -9.65
CA GLY A 182 4.69 -11.11 -8.24
C GLY A 182 3.29 -11.46 -7.72
N PHE A 183 2.48 -12.21 -8.50
CA PHE A 183 1.21 -12.79 -8.05
C PHE A 183 1.43 -14.12 -7.35
N GLU A 184 0.75 -14.30 -6.23
CA GLU A 184 0.76 -15.52 -5.43
C GLU A 184 -0.67 -15.99 -5.18
N VAL A 185 -0.87 -17.30 -5.20
CA VAL A 185 -2.12 -17.95 -4.79
C VAL A 185 -1.84 -18.80 -3.57
N CYS A 186 -2.71 -18.69 -2.56
CA CYS A 186 -2.50 -19.32 -1.26
C CYS A 186 -3.64 -20.29 -0.95
N ALA A 187 -3.26 -21.48 -0.50
CA ALA A 187 -4.14 -22.46 0.11
C ALA A 187 -3.75 -22.57 1.59
N ASP A 188 -4.60 -22.03 2.46
CA ASP A 188 -4.27 -21.80 3.86
C ASP A 188 -2.98 -20.95 4.01
N THR A 189 -1.94 -21.48 4.66
CA THR A 189 -0.65 -20.81 4.87
C THR A 189 0.33 -21.03 3.70
N ALA A 190 0.06 -22.01 2.84
CA ALA A 190 0.95 -22.34 1.72
C ALA A 190 0.64 -21.48 0.50
N CYS A 191 1.60 -20.66 0.09
CA CYS A 191 1.50 -19.83 -1.11
C CYS A 191 2.46 -20.30 -2.20
N ARG A 192 2.04 -20.15 -3.46
CA ARG A 192 2.89 -20.37 -4.64
C ARG A 192 2.74 -19.21 -5.61
N TYR A 193 3.80 -18.90 -6.36
CA TYR A 193 3.68 -17.97 -7.47
C TYR A 193 2.70 -18.51 -8.53
N ALA A 194 2.02 -17.58 -9.19
CA ALA A 194 1.06 -17.88 -10.25
C ALA A 194 1.38 -17.05 -11.49
N ASP A 195 1.20 -17.67 -12.66
CA ASP A 195 1.18 -16.93 -13.92
C ASP A 195 0.04 -15.91 -13.88
N ALA A 196 0.26 -14.74 -14.48
CA ALA A 196 -0.71 -13.66 -14.52
C ALA A 196 -0.64 -12.92 -15.86
N ARG A 197 -1.80 -12.63 -16.44
CA ARG A 197 -1.95 -11.94 -17.72
C ARG A 197 -2.91 -10.77 -17.58
N VAL A 198 -2.52 -9.62 -18.10
CA VAL A 198 -3.37 -8.43 -18.13
C VAL A 198 -4.47 -8.57 -19.18
N ALA A 199 -5.69 -8.19 -18.81
CA ALA A 199 -6.83 -8.06 -19.70
C ALA A 199 -7.65 -6.81 -19.29
N GLY A 200 -7.35 -5.67 -19.92
CA GLY A 200 -7.99 -4.38 -19.59
C GLY A 200 -7.71 -3.96 -18.15
N ASP A 201 -8.76 -3.83 -17.34
CA ASP A 201 -8.68 -3.48 -15.91
C ASP A 201 -8.55 -4.71 -14.99
N THR A 202 -8.31 -5.88 -15.57
CA THR A 202 -8.21 -7.15 -14.84
C THR A 202 -6.88 -7.84 -15.06
N VAL A 203 -6.52 -8.71 -14.12
CA VAL A 203 -5.45 -9.69 -14.27
C VAL A 203 -6.05 -11.08 -14.14
N VAL A 204 -5.82 -11.93 -15.13
CA VAL A 204 -6.22 -13.33 -15.15
C VAL A 204 -5.05 -14.19 -14.71
N LEU A 205 -5.28 -15.04 -13.72
CA LEU A 205 -4.34 -16.05 -13.23
C LEU A 205 -4.80 -17.42 -13.76
N PRO A 206 -4.29 -17.86 -14.93
CA PRO A 206 -4.77 -19.06 -15.59
C PRO A 206 -4.48 -20.33 -14.78
N GLY A 207 -5.47 -21.21 -14.63
CA GLY A 207 -5.34 -22.47 -13.89
C GLY A 207 -5.09 -22.29 -12.38
N ALA A 208 -5.23 -21.08 -11.85
CA ALA A 208 -4.94 -20.77 -10.45
C ALA A 208 -6.03 -21.21 -9.49
N ALA A 209 -7.24 -21.49 -9.97
CA ALA A 209 -8.40 -21.83 -9.14
C ALA A 209 -8.38 -23.30 -8.66
N THR A 210 -7.21 -23.81 -8.28
CA THR A 210 -7.08 -25.18 -7.75
C THR A 210 -7.83 -25.34 -6.41
N PRO A 211 -8.25 -26.58 -6.05
CA PRO A 211 -8.86 -26.85 -4.76
C PRO A 211 -8.02 -26.31 -3.60
N GLY A 212 -8.68 -25.72 -2.60
CA GLY A 212 -8.03 -25.16 -1.41
C GLY A 212 -7.49 -23.74 -1.56
N VAL A 213 -7.36 -23.19 -2.77
CA VAL A 213 -6.94 -21.78 -2.94
C VAL A 213 -8.04 -20.84 -2.45
N THR A 214 -7.73 -20.06 -1.42
CA THR A 214 -8.68 -19.14 -0.76
C THR A 214 -8.27 -17.68 -0.89
N ARG A 215 -7.05 -17.39 -1.36
CA ARG A 215 -6.49 -16.03 -1.34
C ARG A 215 -5.52 -15.79 -2.48
N VAL A 216 -5.49 -14.55 -2.96
CA VAL A 216 -4.45 -14.03 -3.86
C VAL A 216 -3.67 -12.92 -3.15
N ARG A 217 -2.35 -12.92 -3.31
CA ARG A 217 -1.49 -11.80 -2.91
C ARG A 217 -0.73 -11.27 -4.12
N TYR A 218 -0.35 -10.01 -4.06
CA TYR A 218 0.51 -9.38 -5.05
C TYR A 218 1.60 -8.56 -4.37
N ALA A 219 2.83 -8.70 -4.87
CA ALA A 219 4.01 -8.00 -4.39
C ALA A 219 4.27 -8.19 -2.88
N TRP A 220 4.09 -9.42 -2.38
CA TRP A 220 4.13 -9.77 -0.96
C TRP A 220 5.54 -10.18 -0.47
N ALA A 221 6.47 -9.22 -0.51
CA ALA A 221 7.83 -9.40 -0.02
C ALA A 221 8.40 -8.06 0.50
N ASP A 222 9.61 -8.07 1.06
CA ASP A 222 10.28 -6.84 1.52
C ASP A 222 10.64 -5.92 0.33
N ALA A 223 11.27 -6.50 -0.68
CA ALA A 223 11.62 -5.85 -1.95
C ALA A 223 11.17 -6.71 -3.14
N PRO A 224 9.88 -6.72 -3.50
CA PRO A 224 9.35 -7.54 -4.59
C PRO A 224 9.78 -7.01 -5.96
N PHE A 225 10.05 -7.92 -6.89
CA PHE A 225 10.10 -7.55 -8.31
C PHE A 225 8.67 -7.46 -8.86
N VAL A 226 8.36 -6.32 -9.48
CA VAL A 226 7.05 -6.03 -10.04
C VAL A 226 7.19 -5.44 -11.43
N ASN A 227 6.22 -5.73 -12.30
CA ASN A 227 6.16 -5.15 -13.63
C ASN A 227 4.75 -4.72 -14.07
N LEU A 228 3.77 -4.68 -13.15
CA LEU A 228 2.39 -4.33 -13.42
C LEU A 228 2.12 -2.85 -13.08
N PHE A 229 1.63 -2.10 -14.06
CA PHE A 229 1.41 -0.66 -13.98
C PHE A 229 0.05 -0.27 -14.57
N GLY A 230 -0.48 0.89 -14.17
CA GLY A 230 -1.64 1.53 -14.80
C GLY A 230 -1.26 2.25 -16.08
N GLY A 231 -2.24 2.67 -16.88
CA GLY A 231 -2.05 3.40 -18.13
C GLY A 231 -1.21 4.67 -17.98
N ASP A 232 -1.31 5.30 -16.82
CA ASP A 232 -0.55 6.51 -16.43
C ASP A 232 0.85 6.24 -15.88
N GLY A 233 1.29 4.98 -15.84
CA GLY A 233 2.64 4.59 -15.43
C GLY A 233 2.84 4.48 -13.91
N LEU A 234 1.79 4.52 -13.09
CA LEU A 234 1.91 4.20 -11.66
C LEU A 234 1.94 2.69 -11.43
N PRO A 235 2.78 2.17 -10.51
CA PRO A 235 2.82 0.73 -10.21
C PRO A 235 1.51 0.29 -9.56
N ALA A 236 1.05 -0.93 -9.84
CA ALA A 236 -0.09 -1.50 -9.12
C ALA A 236 0.23 -1.62 -7.62
N ALA A 237 -0.74 -1.32 -6.77
CA ALA A 237 -0.60 -1.40 -5.33
C ALA A 237 -0.49 -2.87 -4.86
N PRO A 238 0.43 -3.19 -3.92
CA PRO A 238 0.42 -4.47 -3.20
C PRO A 238 -0.93 -4.74 -2.56
N PHE A 239 -1.35 -6.00 -2.54
CA PHE A 239 -2.61 -6.39 -1.90
C PHE A 239 -2.59 -7.84 -1.42
N ARG A 240 -3.58 -8.14 -0.58
CA ARG A 240 -4.04 -9.49 -0.24
C ARG A 240 -5.56 -9.48 -0.28
N LEU A 241 -6.16 -10.39 -1.07
CA LEU A 241 -7.61 -10.50 -1.21
C LEU A 241 -8.05 -11.96 -1.07
N ASP A 242 -9.18 -12.17 -0.42
CA ASP A 242 -9.85 -13.47 -0.43
C ASP A 242 -10.48 -13.73 -1.80
N VAL A 243 -10.42 -14.98 -2.23
CA VAL A 243 -10.96 -15.46 -3.50
C VAL A 243 -12.41 -15.87 -3.29
N ARG A 244 -13.32 -15.24 -4.04
CA ARG A 244 -14.75 -15.55 -4.05
C ARG A 244 -15.14 -16.48 -5.18
#